data_AF-A0A836BVS6-F1
#
_entry.id   AF-A0A836BVS6-F1
#
_cell.length_a   1.000
_cell.length_b   1.000
_cell.length_c   1.000
_cell.angle_alpha   90.00
_cell.angle_beta   90.00
_cell.angle_gamma   90.00
#
_symmetry.space_group_name_H-M   'P 1'
#
loop_
_entity.id
_entity.type
_entity.pdbx_description
1 polymer ?
#
loop_
_entity_poly.entity_id
_entity_poly.type
_entity_poly.pdbx_seq_one_letter_code
_entity_poly.pdbx_strand_id
1 'polypeptide(L)'
;MVLEPMSASSLECLANGARTSYKAVTGISFGEAFARKRDALPEGFKEAVWCDNYEYRCEAAVRTWLRPHAQDNLMDIVPLGKVRTNFNFSLEDKRVLNMENVVNDSDNIKQDMSIDVYGRKKADAYAAKQEAEQAAKAAETAAAEKKAKEEEDLDMLLLA
;
A
#
# COMPACT_ATOMS: atom_id res chain seq x y z
N MET A 1 -9.37 5.08 15.12
CA MET A 1 -10.75 5.15 14.58
C MET A 1 -10.81 6.33 13.61
N VAL A 2 -11.58 6.25 12.54
CA VAL A 2 -11.74 7.34 11.56
C VAL A 2 -13.12 7.98 11.74
N LEU A 3 -13.18 9.31 11.77
CA LEU A 3 -14.41 10.10 11.82
C LEU A 3 -14.85 10.44 10.41
N GLU A 4 -16.03 9.97 10.02
CA GLU A 4 -16.64 10.28 8.73
C GLU A 4 -18.04 10.88 8.93
N PRO A 5 -18.40 11.95 8.19
CA PRO A 5 -19.78 12.42 8.12
C PRO A 5 -20.70 11.36 7.52
N MET A 6 -21.82 11.09 8.19
CA MET A 6 -22.79 10.08 7.77
C MET A 6 -23.96 10.71 7.02
N SER A 7 -24.42 10.08 5.93
CA SER A 7 -25.66 10.50 5.27
C SER A 7 -26.90 10.02 6.05
N ALA A 8 -28.03 10.71 5.87
CA ALA A 8 -29.32 10.31 6.42
C ALA A 8 -29.69 8.86 6.03
N SER A 9 -29.56 8.52 4.73
CA SER A 9 -29.83 7.17 4.23
C SER A 9 -28.95 6.09 4.86
N SER A 10 -27.68 6.40 5.15
CA SER A 10 -26.79 5.45 5.81
C SER A 10 -27.27 5.16 7.23
N LEU A 11 -27.72 6.18 7.96
CA LEU A 11 -28.27 5.98 9.30
C LEU A 11 -29.54 5.14 9.27
N GLU A 12 -30.41 5.39 8.30
CA GLU A 12 -31.64 4.61 8.11
C GLU A 12 -31.32 3.13 7.83
N CYS A 13 -30.39 2.84 6.92
CA CYS A 13 -29.94 1.46 6.67
C CYS A 13 -29.37 0.79 7.92
N LEU A 14 -28.58 1.53 8.72
CA LEU A 14 -28.04 1.05 9.98
C LEU A 14 -29.13 0.73 11.00
N ALA A 15 -30.15 1.59 11.09
CA ALA A 15 -31.29 1.38 11.99
C ALA A 15 -32.10 0.14 11.62
N ASN A 16 -32.18 -0.18 10.32
CA ASN A 16 -32.81 -1.38 9.79
C ASN A 16 -31.97 -2.67 9.94
N GLY A 17 -30.80 -2.59 10.60
CA GLY A 17 -29.97 -3.77 10.90
C GLY A 17 -29.01 -4.18 9.80
N ALA A 18 -28.80 -3.32 8.79
CA ALA A 18 -27.82 -3.57 7.74
C ALA A 18 -26.41 -3.75 8.33
N ARG A 19 -25.65 -4.67 7.73
CA ARG A 19 -24.27 -4.93 8.11
C ARG A 19 -23.41 -3.71 7.85
N THR A 20 -22.51 -3.39 8.79
CA THR A 20 -21.74 -2.15 8.71
C THR A 20 -20.31 -2.25 9.22
N SER A 21 -19.46 -1.33 8.76
CA SER A 21 -18.14 -1.05 9.34
C SER A 21 -18.15 0.10 10.35
N TYR A 22 -19.30 0.76 10.60
CA TYR A 22 -19.38 1.82 11.61
C TYR A 22 -19.44 1.21 13.02
N LYS A 23 -18.48 1.58 13.88
CA LYS A 23 -18.44 1.14 15.28
C LYS A 23 -19.37 1.94 16.18
N ALA A 24 -19.48 3.25 15.92
CA ALA A 24 -20.26 4.17 16.72
C ALA A 24 -20.72 5.34 15.86
N VAL A 25 -21.88 5.90 16.20
CA VAL A 25 -22.46 7.08 15.57
C VAL A 25 -22.87 8.07 16.66
N THR A 26 -22.65 9.36 16.41
CA THR A 26 -23.07 10.45 17.30
C THR A 26 -23.72 11.57 16.52
N GLY A 27 -24.75 12.20 17.08
CA GLY A 27 -25.35 13.41 16.53
C GLY A 27 -24.60 14.65 17.00
N ILE A 28 -24.25 15.55 16.09
CA ILE A 28 -23.70 16.89 16.37
C ILE A 28 -24.26 17.90 15.38
N SER A 29 -24.19 19.20 15.69
CA SER A 29 -24.65 20.22 14.74
C SER A 29 -23.68 20.35 13.56
N PHE A 30 -24.20 20.75 12.39
CA PHE A 30 -23.37 20.97 11.21
C PHE A 30 -22.27 22.01 11.46
N GLY A 31 -22.57 23.12 12.14
CA GLY A 31 -21.59 24.15 12.43
C GLY A 31 -20.42 23.65 13.28
N GLU A 32 -20.68 22.77 14.25
CA GLU A 32 -19.65 22.14 15.07
C GLU A 32 -18.86 21.09 14.30
N ALA A 33 -19.54 20.27 13.51
CA ALA A 33 -18.93 19.26 12.65
C ALA A 33 -17.96 19.90 11.64
N PHE A 34 -18.45 20.90 10.90
CA PHE A 34 -17.70 21.58 9.85
C PHE A 34 -16.49 22.35 10.41
N ALA A 35 -16.63 22.97 11.59
CA ALA A 35 -15.53 23.60 12.31
C ALA A 35 -14.58 22.60 13.00
N ARG A 36 -14.82 21.28 12.86
CA ARG A 36 -14.06 20.19 13.48
C ARG A 36 -13.89 20.37 15.00
N LYS A 37 -14.92 20.89 15.68
CA LYS A 37 -14.88 21.17 17.13
C LYS A 37 -14.85 19.87 17.93
N ARG A 38 -13.66 19.51 18.43
CA ARG A 38 -13.44 18.30 19.24
C ARG A 38 -14.23 18.30 20.55
N ASP A 39 -14.46 19.46 21.14
CA ASP A 39 -15.20 19.58 22.41
C ASP A 39 -16.69 19.24 22.29
N ALA A 40 -17.26 19.37 21.09
CA ALA A 40 -18.63 18.97 20.81
C ALA A 40 -18.79 17.45 20.63
N LEU A 41 -17.68 16.73 20.49
CA LEU A 41 -17.68 15.27 20.33
C LEU A 41 -17.65 14.57 21.71
N PRO A 42 -18.39 13.46 21.87
CA PRO A 42 -18.26 12.59 23.04
C PRO A 42 -16.84 12.03 23.18
N GLU A 43 -16.44 11.68 24.41
CA GLU A 43 -15.06 11.32 24.76
C GLU A 43 -14.43 10.28 23.82
N GLY A 44 -15.18 9.22 23.46
CA GLY A 44 -14.70 8.15 22.56
C GLY A 44 -14.39 8.59 21.12
N PHE A 45 -14.74 9.80 20.73
CA PHE A 45 -14.49 10.36 19.39
C PHE A 45 -13.35 11.40 19.39
N LYS A 46 -12.95 11.91 20.56
CA LYS A 46 -11.98 13.01 20.69
C LYS A 46 -10.57 12.68 20.21
N GLU A 47 -10.18 11.40 20.22
CA GLU A 47 -8.86 10.95 19.76
C GLU A 47 -8.88 10.41 18.31
N ALA A 48 -10.05 10.34 17.68
CA ALA A 48 -10.19 9.75 16.35
C ALA A 48 -9.63 10.67 15.24
N VAL A 49 -9.19 10.09 14.13
CA VAL A 49 -8.63 10.82 12.98
C VAL A 49 -9.76 11.20 12.03
N TRP A 50 -9.74 12.40 11.47
CA TRP A 50 -10.73 12.80 10.47
C TRP A 50 -10.51 12.05 9.15
N CYS A 51 -11.58 11.70 8.43
CA CYS A 51 -11.46 11.09 7.10
C CYS A 51 -10.88 12.08 6.07
N ASP A 52 -10.40 11.53 4.96
CA ASP A 52 -9.91 12.33 3.84
C ASP A 52 -11.06 13.05 3.13
N ASN A 53 -10.79 14.28 2.70
CA ASN A 53 -11.78 15.19 2.13
C ASN A 53 -12.99 15.41 3.06
N TYR A 54 -12.73 15.51 4.36
CA TYR A 54 -13.77 15.65 5.38
C TYR A 54 -14.74 16.80 5.10
N GLU A 55 -14.24 18.00 4.77
CA GLU A 55 -15.08 19.18 4.49
C GLU A 55 -16.09 18.90 3.38
N TYR A 56 -15.61 18.40 2.24
CA TYR A 56 -16.45 18.05 1.10
C TYR A 56 -17.48 16.97 1.46
N ARG A 57 -17.05 15.93 2.18
CA ARG A 57 -17.94 14.85 2.66
C ARG A 57 -18.98 15.39 3.65
N CYS A 58 -18.61 16.34 4.50
CA CYS A 58 -19.49 16.95 5.49
C CYS A 58 -20.59 17.78 4.80
N GLU A 59 -20.23 18.59 3.81
CA GLU A 59 -21.18 19.32 2.98
C GLU A 59 -22.07 18.41 2.12
N ALA A 60 -21.54 17.29 1.62
CA ALA A 60 -22.34 16.29 0.92
C ALA A 60 -23.35 15.61 1.86
N ALA A 61 -22.90 15.21 3.05
CA ALA A 61 -23.73 14.56 4.05
C ALA A 61 -24.86 15.49 4.54
N VAL A 62 -24.55 16.74 4.89
CA VAL A 62 -25.55 17.68 5.44
C VAL A 62 -26.72 17.93 4.47
N ARG A 63 -26.47 17.92 3.16
CA ARG A 63 -27.52 18.05 2.14
C ARG A 63 -28.57 16.94 2.22
N THR A 64 -28.19 15.75 2.68
CA THR A 64 -29.12 14.63 2.91
C THR A 64 -29.96 14.83 4.17
N TRP A 65 -29.40 15.50 5.18
CA TRP A 65 -30.08 15.81 6.44
C TRP A 65 -31.09 16.95 6.31
N LEU A 66 -30.92 17.87 5.36
CA LEU A 66 -31.88 18.96 5.10
C LEU A 66 -33.23 18.49 4.52
N ARG A 67 -33.39 17.19 4.22
CA ARG A 67 -34.65 16.64 3.69
C ARG A 67 -35.67 16.49 4.83
N PRO A 68 -36.96 16.80 4.61
CA PRO A 68 -38.01 16.64 5.63
C PRO A 68 -38.02 15.25 6.26
N HIS A 69 -37.94 14.20 5.43
CA HIS A 69 -37.91 12.82 5.91
C HIS A 69 -36.81 12.56 6.95
N ALA A 70 -35.60 13.10 6.73
CA ALA A 70 -34.49 12.93 7.65
C ALA A 70 -34.73 13.66 8.98
N GLN A 71 -35.27 14.88 8.92
CA GLN A 71 -35.62 15.68 10.10
C GLN A 71 -36.74 15.04 10.92
N ASP A 72 -37.76 14.51 10.24
CA ASP A 72 -38.98 14.02 10.89
C ASP A 72 -38.83 12.58 11.42
N ASN A 73 -38.01 11.73 10.80
CA ASN A 73 -38.00 10.29 11.08
C ASN A 73 -36.66 9.75 11.62
N LEU A 74 -35.54 10.45 11.38
CA LEU A 74 -34.22 9.88 11.66
C LEU A 74 -33.51 10.51 12.86
N MET A 75 -33.94 11.70 13.29
CA MET A 75 -33.27 12.45 14.37
C MET A 75 -33.33 11.74 15.72
N ASP A 76 -34.34 10.89 15.96
CA ASP A 76 -34.50 10.12 17.19
C ASP A 76 -33.63 8.85 17.23
N ILE A 77 -33.14 8.39 16.07
CA ILE A 77 -32.31 7.18 15.97
C ILE A 77 -30.98 7.38 16.70
N VAL A 78 -30.40 8.58 16.56
CA VAL A 78 -29.20 9.05 17.28
C VAL A 78 -29.36 10.55 17.57
N PRO A 79 -29.90 10.90 18.75
CA PRO A 79 -30.08 12.30 19.14
C PRO A 79 -28.75 13.06 19.27
N LEU A 80 -28.83 14.40 19.22
CA LEU A 80 -27.66 15.26 19.41
C LEU A 80 -26.96 15.02 20.75
N GLY A 81 -25.63 14.90 20.72
CA GLY A 81 -24.78 14.61 21.87
C GLY A 81 -24.87 13.18 22.40
N LYS A 82 -25.70 12.31 21.80
CA LYS A 82 -25.81 10.90 22.18
C LYS A 82 -25.01 10.01 21.24
N VAL A 83 -24.44 8.96 21.81
CA VAL A 83 -23.68 7.94 21.08
C VAL A 83 -24.50 6.67 20.98
N ARG A 84 -24.53 6.09 19.79
CA ARG A 84 -25.08 4.77 19.53
C ARG A 84 -23.99 3.84 18.98
N THR A 85 -23.89 2.64 19.53
CA THR A 85 -22.84 1.64 19.21
C THR A 85 -23.39 0.26 18.83
N ASN A 86 -24.68 0.02 19.05
CA ASN A 86 -25.32 -1.29 18.87
C ASN A 86 -25.75 -1.56 17.42
N PHE A 87 -24.82 -1.40 16.47
CA PHE A 87 -25.05 -1.73 15.06
C PHE A 87 -24.56 -3.15 14.73
N ASN A 88 -25.04 -3.70 13.61
CA ASN A 88 -24.59 -4.99 13.08
C ASN A 88 -23.18 -4.87 12.46
N PHE A 89 -22.18 -4.71 13.33
CA PHE A 89 -20.79 -4.48 12.93
C PHE A 89 -20.14 -5.75 12.37
N SER A 90 -19.49 -5.64 11.21
CA SER A 90 -18.74 -6.72 10.58
C SER A 90 -17.52 -6.19 9.83
N LEU A 91 -16.48 -7.02 9.77
CA LEU A 91 -15.23 -6.76 9.05
C LEU A 91 -15.06 -7.63 7.80
N GLU A 92 -16.06 -8.45 7.45
CA GLU A 92 -16.02 -9.27 6.23
C GLU A 92 -16.02 -8.39 4.98
N ASP A 93 -16.97 -7.45 4.87
CA ASP A 93 -17.00 -6.42 3.81
C ASP A 93 -16.48 -5.09 4.37
N LYS A 94 -15.19 -5.04 4.74
CA LYS A 94 -14.63 -3.83 5.36
C LYS A 94 -14.55 -2.68 4.36
N ARG A 95 -15.09 -1.53 4.74
CA ARG A 95 -14.79 -0.26 4.05
C ARG A 95 -13.49 0.31 4.58
N VAL A 96 -12.48 0.44 3.72
CA VAL A 96 -11.20 1.06 4.07
C VAL A 96 -11.26 2.55 3.71
N LEU A 97 -11.17 3.41 4.70
CA LEU A 97 -11.06 4.86 4.53
C LEU A 97 -9.60 5.28 4.58
N ASN A 98 -9.28 6.38 3.89
CA ASN A 98 -7.95 6.99 3.85
C ASN A 98 -6.83 6.03 3.38
N MET A 99 -7.17 5.09 2.49
CA MET A 99 -6.17 4.20 1.90
C MET A 99 -5.49 4.92 0.75
N GLU A 100 -4.19 5.15 0.89
CA GLU A 100 -3.33 5.58 -0.20
C GLU A 100 -2.75 4.36 -0.89
N ASN A 101 -2.91 4.26 -2.22
CA ASN A 101 -2.26 3.22 -3.01
C ASN A 101 -0.83 3.69 -3.33
N VAL A 102 0.14 3.15 -2.60
CA VAL A 102 1.55 3.44 -2.84
C VAL A 102 2.12 2.35 -3.74
N VAL A 103 2.23 2.66 -5.03
CA VAL A 103 2.88 1.77 -6.01
C VAL A 103 4.38 1.81 -5.78
N ASN A 104 4.97 0.63 -5.59
CA ASN A 104 6.40 0.46 -5.39
C ASN A 104 7.01 -0.39 -6.51
N ASP A 105 8.34 -0.40 -6.62
CA ASP A 105 9.06 -1.15 -7.66
C ASP A 105 8.86 -2.68 -7.60
N SER A 106 8.36 -3.20 -6.47
CA SER A 106 8.01 -4.61 -6.32
C SER A 106 6.64 -4.95 -6.89
N ASP A 107 5.76 -3.96 -7.08
CA ASP A 107 4.49 -4.12 -7.79
C ASP A 107 4.68 -4.23 -9.32
N ASN A 108 5.89 -3.91 -9.82
CA ASN A 108 6.22 -4.08 -11.23
C ASN A 108 6.23 -5.58 -11.59
N ILE A 109 5.32 -5.97 -12.50
CA ILE A 109 5.36 -7.28 -13.15
C ILE A 109 6.70 -7.40 -13.88
N LYS A 110 7.58 -8.25 -13.38
CA LYS A 110 8.85 -8.54 -14.06
C LYS A 110 8.53 -9.24 -15.38
N GLN A 111 9.26 -8.86 -16.43
CA GLN A 111 9.12 -9.51 -17.73
C GLN A 111 9.31 -11.03 -17.58
N ASP A 112 8.47 -11.80 -18.26
CA ASP A 112 8.63 -13.25 -18.33
C ASP A 112 10.00 -13.58 -18.90
N MET A 113 10.81 -14.28 -18.09
CA MET A 113 12.18 -14.69 -18.42
C MET A 113 12.21 -15.71 -19.57
N SER A 114 11.07 -16.29 -19.95
CA SER A 114 10.95 -17.16 -21.12
C SER A 114 11.12 -16.42 -22.45
N ILE A 115 10.78 -15.13 -22.49
CA ILE A 115 10.83 -14.30 -23.69
C ILE A 115 12.08 -13.41 -23.65
N ASP A 116 13.09 -13.79 -24.42
CA ASP A 116 14.33 -13.03 -24.52
C ASP A 116 14.20 -11.90 -25.56
N VAL A 117 13.48 -10.83 -25.22
CA VAL A 117 13.29 -9.66 -26.10
C VAL A 117 14.60 -8.93 -26.39
N TYR A 118 15.54 -8.93 -25.44
CA TYR A 118 16.79 -8.16 -25.53
C TYR A 118 18.03 -8.99 -25.86
N GLY A 119 17.86 -10.28 -26.19
CA GLY A 119 18.99 -11.15 -26.49
C GLY A 119 19.93 -11.39 -25.31
N ARG A 120 19.44 -11.32 -24.06
CA ARG A 120 20.21 -11.56 -22.83
C ARG A 120 20.92 -12.90 -22.87
N LYS A 121 20.29 -13.95 -23.41
CA LYS A 121 20.93 -15.27 -23.57
C LYS A 121 22.13 -15.22 -24.51
N LYS A 122 22.13 -14.32 -25.51
CA LYS A 122 23.27 -14.12 -26.41
C LYS A 122 24.39 -13.34 -25.74
N ALA A 123 24.07 -12.35 -24.92
CA ALA A 123 25.06 -11.59 -24.16
C ALA A 123 25.77 -12.49 -23.13
N ASP A 124 25.01 -13.28 -22.37
CA ASP A 124 25.54 -14.21 -21.38
C ASP A 124 26.41 -15.30 -22.04
N ALA A 125 25.96 -15.84 -23.17
CA ALA A 125 26.74 -16.82 -23.94
C ALA A 125 28.04 -16.24 -24.52
N TYR A 126 28.03 -14.96 -24.92
CA TYR A 126 29.22 -14.28 -25.44
C TYR A 126 30.23 -13.98 -24.32
N ALA A 127 29.76 -13.52 -23.16
CA ALA A 127 30.58 -13.31 -21.98
C ALA A 127 31.24 -14.62 -21.52
N ALA A 128 30.46 -15.70 -21.38
CA ALA A 128 30.99 -17.01 -21.01
C ALA A 128 32.02 -17.54 -22.02
N LYS A 129 31.83 -17.28 -23.32
CA LYS A 129 32.80 -17.64 -24.36
C LYS A 129 34.10 -16.84 -24.24
N GLN A 130 34.03 -15.54 -23.94
CA GLN A 130 35.22 -14.72 -23.73
C GLN A 130 36.00 -15.15 -22.48
N GLU A 131 35.30 -15.45 -21.38
CA GLU A 131 35.94 -15.93 -20.14
C GLU A 131 36.64 -17.27 -20.36
N ALA A 132 36.01 -18.20 -21.09
CA ALA A 132 36.63 -19.48 -21.45
C ALA A 132 37.87 -19.31 -22.35
N GLU A 133 37.82 -18.40 -23.32
CA GLU A 133 38.95 -18.12 -24.21
C GLU A 133 40.11 -17.43 -23.47
N GLN A 134 39.80 -16.54 -22.53
CA GLN A 134 40.81 -15.91 -21.66
C GLN A 134 41.46 -16.92 -20.71
N ALA A 135 40.67 -17.82 -20.12
CA ALA A 135 41.19 -18.89 -19.27
C ALA A 135 42.10 -19.85 -20.05
N ALA A 136 41.74 -20.21 -21.29
CA ALA A 136 42.56 -21.05 -22.15
C ALA A 136 43.90 -20.38 -22.50
N LYS A 137 43.88 -19.10 -22.89
CA LYS A 137 45.12 -18.33 -23.16
C LYS A 137 45.99 -18.19 -21.92
N ALA A 138 45.40 -17.97 -20.74
CA ALA A 138 46.15 -17.90 -19.49
C ALA A 138 46.84 -19.24 -19.16
N ALA A 139 46.18 -20.37 -19.42
CA ALA A 139 46.75 -21.69 -19.22
C ALA A 139 47.90 -22.00 -20.21
N GLU A 140 47.77 -21.61 -21.48
CA GLU A 140 48.83 -21.75 -22.48
C GLU A 140 50.06 -20.92 -22.14
N THR A 141 49.88 -19.66 -21.71
CA THR A 141 50.98 -18.80 -21.30
C THR A 141 51.70 -19.36 -20.07
N ALA A 142 50.96 -19.84 -19.07
CA ALA A 142 51.54 -20.46 -17.88
C ALA A 142 52.33 -21.74 -18.20
N ALA A 143 51.87 -22.53 -19.17
CA ALA A 143 52.60 -23.72 -19.63
C ALA A 143 53.88 -23.36 -20.40
N ALA A 144 53.84 -22.30 -21.22
CA ALA A 144 55.01 -21.81 -21.94
C ALA A 144 56.07 -21.23 -21.00
N GLU A 145 55.66 -20.43 -20.00
CA GLU A 145 56.56 -19.90 -18.98
C GLU A 145 57.21 -21.00 -18.14
N LYS A 146 56.44 -22.04 -17.78
CA LYS A 146 56.98 -23.20 -17.06
C LYS A 146 58.03 -23.93 -17.90
N LYS A 147 57.76 -24.13 -19.19
CA LYS A 147 58.69 -24.80 -20.09
C LYS A 147 59.97 -24.00 -20.32
N ALA A 148 59.85 -22.68 -20.49
CA ALA A 148 61.00 -21.79 -20.63
C ALA A 148 61.89 -21.81 -19.38
N LYS A 149 61.27 -21.84 -18.19
CA LYS A 149 61.98 -21.92 -16.92
C LYS A 149 62.69 -23.27 -16.73
N GLU A 150 62.04 -24.37 -17.12
CA GLU A 150 62.66 -25.70 -17.12
C GLU A 150 63.86 -25.78 -18.09
N GLU A 151 63.80 -25.08 -19.23
CA GLU A 151 64.89 -25.00 -20.22
C GLU A 151 66.06 -24.15 -19.70
N GLU A 152 65.80 -22.99 -19.08
CA GLU A 152 66.83 -22.17 -18.42
C GLU A 152 67.52 -22.90 -17.26
N ASP A 153 66.76 -23.65 -16.45
CA ASP A 153 67.31 -24.44 -15.34
C ASP A 153 68.20 -25.59 -15.84
N LEU A 154 67.84 -26.22 -16.98
CA LEU A 154 68.64 -27.26 -17.62
C LEU A 154 69.94 -26.72 -18.23
N ASP A 155 69.89 -25.58 -18.90
CA ASP A 155 71.07 -24.92 -19.49
C ASP A 155 72.06 -24.47 -18.40
N MET A 156 71.55 -23.98 -17.27
CA MET A 156 72.39 -23.61 -16.12
C MET A 156 73.11 -24.82 -15.50
N LEU A 157 72.48 -26.00 -15.51
CA LEU A 157 73.08 -27.24 -15.00
C LEU A 157 74.17 -27.82 -15.93
N LEU A 158 74.13 -27.50 -17.23
CA LEU A 158 75.11 -27.95 -18.22
C LEU A 158 76.38 -27.09 -18.28
N LEU A 159 76.37 -25.90 -17.66
CA LEU A 159 77.51 -24.96 -17.62
C LEU A 159 78.36 -25.03 -16.34
N ALA A 160 78.04 -25.92 -15.40
CA ALA A 160 78.77 -26.15 -14.14
C ALA A 160 79.66 -27.40 -14.22
#